data_AF-A0A8C1DMU6-F1
#
_entry.id   AF-A0A8C1DMU6-F1
#
_cell.length_a   1.000
_cell.length_b   1.000
_cell.length_c   1.000
_cell.angle_alpha   90.00
_cell.angle_beta   90.00
_cell.angle_gamma   90.00
#
_symmetry.space_group_name_H-M   'P 1'
#
loop_
_entity.id
_entity.type
_entity.pdbx_description
1 polymer ?
#
loop_
_entity_poly.entity_id
_entity_poly.type
_entity_poly.pdbx_seq_one_letter_code
_entity_poly.pdbx_strand_id
1 'polypeptide(L)'
;MNVQKCARCGFVLYPAEKINLIGQNWHKACFHCEVCKMVLTANNFVSHQKRPYCKVHNPKNNTFTSVYETPVNINAKKQSEAASEVRFCLCHRHHKIQPNCIYCFIAN
;
A
#
# COMPACT_ATOMS: atom_id res chain seq x y z
N MET A 1 6.11 44.69 -13.57
CA MET A 1 6.73 43.55 -12.84
C MET A 1 5.90 42.30 -13.08
N ASN A 2 6.47 41.23 -13.63
CA ASN A 2 5.73 39.99 -13.89
C ASN A 2 5.62 39.16 -12.60
N VAL A 3 4.53 39.37 -11.86
CA VAL A 3 4.31 38.73 -10.55
C VAL A 3 3.94 37.26 -10.76
N GLN A 4 4.84 36.35 -10.39
CA GLN A 4 4.58 34.91 -10.48
C GLN A 4 3.64 34.49 -9.36
N LYS A 5 2.63 33.69 -9.69
CA LYS A 5 1.66 33.15 -8.74
C LYS A 5 1.91 31.66 -8.55
N CYS A 6 1.66 31.17 -7.34
CA CYS A 6 1.73 29.75 -7.04
C CYS A 6 0.55 29.00 -7.66
N ALA A 7 0.83 27.89 -8.33
CA ALA A 7 -0.20 27.07 -8.98
C ALA A 7 -1.18 26.41 -7.98
N ARG A 8 -0.82 26.29 -6.70
CA ARG A 8 -1.69 25.67 -5.67
C ARG A 8 -2.56 26.68 -4.93
N CYS A 9 -1.95 27.74 -4.40
CA CYS A 9 -2.62 28.68 -3.50
C CYS A 9 -2.99 30.00 -4.18
N GLY A 10 -2.49 30.27 -5.39
CA GLY A 10 -2.79 31.49 -6.14
C GLY A 10 -2.09 32.75 -5.61
N PHE A 11 -1.40 32.68 -4.47
CA PHE A 11 -0.65 33.79 -3.89
C PHE A 11 0.63 34.08 -4.67
N VAL A 12 1.12 35.31 -4.49
CA VAL A 12 2.36 35.80 -5.07
C VAL A 12 3.58 35.04 -4.54
N LEU A 13 4.51 34.74 -5.44
CA LEU A 13 5.76 34.06 -5.12
C LEU A 13 6.89 35.05 -4.94
N TYR A 14 7.49 35.04 -3.75
CA TYR A 14 8.73 35.76 -3.50
C TYR A 14 9.92 34.95 -4.04
N PRO A 15 10.97 35.61 -4.54
CA PRO A 15 12.16 34.93 -5.07
C PRO A 15 12.79 33.91 -4.12
N ALA A 16 12.70 34.14 -2.80
CA ALA A 16 13.25 33.25 -1.77
C ALA A 16 12.53 31.90 -1.64
N GLU A 17 11.22 31.87 -1.92
CA GLU A 17 10.37 30.68 -1.74
C GLU A 17 9.97 30.01 -3.07
N LYS A 18 10.30 30.67 -4.18
CA LYS A 18 9.96 30.24 -5.52
C LYS A 18 10.70 28.96 -5.88
N ILE A 19 9.94 27.95 -6.32
CA ILE A 19 10.46 26.75 -6.96
C ILE A 19 9.75 26.52 -8.30
N ASN A 20 10.49 26.09 -9.31
CA ASN A 20 9.98 25.80 -10.66
C ASN A 20 9.94 24.28 -10.86
N LEU A 21 8.75 23.70 -10.78
CA LEU A 21 8.55 22.25 -10.88
C LEU A 21 7.32 21.97 -11.74
N ILE A 22 7.38 20.90 -12.54
CA ILE A 22 6.24 20.48 -13.38
C ILE A 22 5.80 21.60 -14.36
N GLY A 23 6.76 22.42 -14.82
CA GLY A 23 6.51 23.56 -15.71
C GLY A 23 5.69 24.70 -15.07
N GLN A 24 5.55 24.72 -13.75
CA GLN A 24 4.81 25.74 -13.01
C GLN A 24 5.62 26.27 -11.82
N ASN A 25 5.22 27.43 -11.32
CA ASN A 25 5.83 28.02 -10.13
C ASN A 25 5.05 27.63 -8.86
N TRP A 26 5.76 27.27 -7.80
CA TRP A 26 5.18 26.85 -6.52
C TRP A 26 5.95 27.49 -5.35
N HIS A 27 5.33 27.55 -4.17
CA HIS A 27 6.05 27.79 -2.92
C HIS A 27 6.67 26.48 -2.42
N LYS A 28 7.84 26.55 -1.76
CA LYS A 28 8.41 25.41 -1.02
C LYS A 28 7.41 24.73 -0.09
N ALA A 29 6.61 25.51 0.64
CA ALA A 29 5.59 24.98 1.56
C ALA A 29 4.35 24.40 0.83
N CYS A 30 3.99 24.94 -0.34
CA CYS A 30 2.82 24.48 -1.08
C CYS A 30 3.08 23.20 -1.90
N PHE A 31 4.35 22.82 -2.05
CA PHE A 31 4.74 21.63 -2.79
C PHE A 31 4.72 20.39 -1.89
N HIS A 32 3.53 19.86 -1.66
CA HIS A 32 3.30 18.67 -0.85
C HIS A 32 2.44 17.64 -1.59
N CYS A 33 2.60 16.36 -1.21
CA CYS A 33 1.83 15.26 -1.76
C CYS A 33 0.33 15.48 -1.54
N GLU A 34 -0.49 15.25 -2.56
CA GLU A 34 -1.94 15.42 -2.43
C GLU A 34 -2.62 14.41 -1.49
N VAL A 35 -2.00 13.24 -1.30
CA VAL A 35 -2.54 12.17 -0.44
C VAL A 35 -2.08 12.34 1.01
N CYS A 36 -0.77 12.34 1.27
CA CYS A 36 -0.24 12.39 2.63
C CYS A 36 0.08 13.79 3.15
N LYS A 37 -0.08 14.84 2.33
CA LYS A 37 0.25 16.24 2.68
C LYS A 37 1.70 16.47 3.14
N MET A 38 2.58 15.49 2.95
CA MET A 38 3.99 15.61 3.24
C MET A 38 4.65 16.55 2.23
N VAL A 39 5.43 17.51 2.72
CA VAL A 39 6.22 18.42 1.88
C VAL A 39 7.23 17.61 1.08
N LEU A 40 7.24 17.84 -0.22
CA LEU A 40 8.14 17.18 -1.15
C LEU A 40 9.22 18.16 -1.57
N THR A 41 10.38 17.62 -1.92
CA THR A 41 11.52 18.40 -2.41
C THR A 41 11.75 18.04 -3.88
N ALA A 42 12.44 18.90 -4.63
CA ALA A 42 12.80 18.65 -6.03
C ALA A 42 13.50 17.30 -6.28
N ASN A 43 14.15 16.72 -5.27
CA ASN A 43 14.84 15.42 -5.36
C ASN A 43 13.93 14.20 -5.04
N ASN A 44 12.77 14.41 -4.41
CA ASN A 44 11.93 13.32 -3.88
C ASN A 44 10.45 13.53 -4.18
N PHE A 45 10.11 13.81 -5.43
CA PHE A 45 8.74 13.92 -5.89
C PHE A 45 8.54 13.16 -7.20
N VAL A 46 7.30 12.74 -7.43
CA VAL A 46 6.85 12.18 -8.70
C VAL A 46 5.68 13.04 -9.17
N SER A 47 5.74 13.54 -10.41
CA SER A 47 4.63 14.25 -11.02
C SER A 47 3.70 13.27 -11.72
N HIS A 48 2.40 13.39 -11.46
CA HIS A 48 1.37 12.66 -12.18
C HIS A 48 0.21 13.60 -12.49
N GLN A 49 -0.20 13.68 -13.76
CA GLN A 49 -1.26 14.59 -14.22
C GLN A 49 -1.13 16.05 -13.72
N LYS A 50 0.09 16.61 -13.76
CA LYS A 50 0.43 17.95 -13.26
C LYS A 50 0.27 18.16 -11.74
N ARG A 51 0.14 17.08 -10.96
CA ARG A 51 0.07 17.13 -9.49
C ARG A 51 1.27 16.43 -8.84
N PRO A 52 1.78 16.94 -7.70
CA PRO A 52 2.92 16.35 -7.01
C PRO A 52 2.47 15.20 -6.08
N TYR A 53 3.13 14.05 -6.22
CA TYR A 53 2.95 12.86 -5.37
C TYR A 53 4.29 12.43 -4.77
N CYS A 54 4.23 11.80 -3.60
CA CYS A 54 5.41 11.13 -3.04
C CYS A 54 5.64 9.80 -3.76
N LYS A 55 6.83 9.20 -3.59
CA LYS A 55 7.17 7.89 -4.18
C LYS A 55 6.18 6.78 -3.82
N VAL A 56 5.61 6.83 -2.61
CA VAL A 56 4.68 5.84 -2.06
C VAL A 56 3.25 6.00 -2.60
N HIS A 57 2.76 7.24 -2.71
CA HIS A 57 1.39 7.55 -3.18
C HIS A 57 1.36 7.92 -4.66
N ASN A 58 2.38 7.54 -5.43
CA ASN A 58 2.41 7.75 -6.85
C ASN A 58 1.36 6.84 -7.50
N PRO A 59 0.30 7.38 -8.14
CA PRO A 59 -0.83 6.60 -8.68
C PRO A 59 -0.49 5.80 -9.95
N LYS A 60 0.78 5.49 -10.18
CA LYS A 60 1.16 4.44 -11.11
C LYS A 60 0.70 3.15 -10.47
N ASN A 61 -0.33 2.55 -11.06
CA ASN A 61 -0.69 1.14 -10.89
C ASN A 61 0.41 0.37 -10.16
N ASN A 62 0.24 0.25 -8.86
CA ASN A 62 0.99 -0.70 -8.09
C ASN A 62 0.57 -2.05 -8.63
N THR A 63 1.26 -2.52 -9.68
CA THR A 63 1.44 -3.94 -9.94
C THR A 63 2.22 -4.50 -8.76
N PHE A 64 1.61 -4.47 -7.58
CA PHE A 64 1.86 -5.42 -6.55
C PHE A 64 1.21 -6.71 -7.06
N THR A 65 1.85 -7.34 -8.05
CA THR A 65 1.98 -8.77 -7.95
C THR A 65 2.83 -8.97 -6.70
N SER A 66 2.17 -9.15 -5.55
CA SER A 66 2.71 -10.13 -4.62
C SER A 66 2.98 -11.34 -5.50
N VAL A 67 4.24 -11.60 -5.80
CA VAL A 67 4.65 -12.81 -6.51
C VAL A 67 4.40 -13.94 -5.50
N TYR A 68 3.15 -14.36 -5.32
CA TYR A 68 2.94 -15.78 -5.22
C TYR A 68 3.06 -16.28 -6.65
N GLU A 69 4.21 -16.87 -6.94
CA GLU A 69 4.44 -17.98 -7.87
C GLU A 69 5.92 -18.01 -8.27
N THR A 70 6.79 -18.14 -7.27
CA THR A 70 8.00 -18.94 -7.47
C THR A 70 7.59 -20.43 -7.47
N PRO A 71 8.30 -21.33 -8.19
CA PRO A 71 8.04 -22.77 -8.15
C PRO A 71 8.21 -23.38 -6.75
N VAL A 72 8.78 -22.63 -5.80
CA VAL A 72 8.84 -23.01 -4.38
C VAL A 72 7.47 -22.88 -3.69
N ASN A 73 6.63 -21.92 -4.10
CA ASN A 73 5.34 -21.63 -3.45
C ASN A 73 4.24 -22.64 -3.80
N ILE A 74 4.25 -23.19 -5.02
CA ILE A 74 3.35 -24.30 -5.41
C ILE A 74 3.66 -25.60 -4.64
N ASN A 75 4.93 -25.86 -4.31
CA ASN A 75 5.32 -27.01 -3.50
C ASN A 75 4.97 -26.82 -2.01
N ALA A 76 5.07 -25.60 -1.49
CA ALA A 76 4.67 -25.27 -0.12
C ALA A 76 3.15 -25.45 0.12
N LYS A 77 2.31 -25.05 -0.85
CA LYS A 77 0.85 -25.27 -0.78
C LYS A 77 0.51 -26.76 -0.75
N LYS A 78 1.11 -27.56 -1.66
CA LYS A 78 0.93 -29.03 -1.70
C LYS A 78 1.41 -29.72 -0.41
N GLN A 79 2.49 -29.24 0.21
CA GLN A 79 2.99 -29.79 1.47
C GLN A 79 2.06 -29.45 2.65
N SER A 80 1.41 -28.28 2.65
CA SER A 80 0.42 -27.91 3.67
C SER A 80 -0.92 -28.66 3.53
N GLU A 81 -1.31 -29.01 2.32
CA GLU A 81 -2.53 -29.80 2.04
C GLU A 81 -2.35 -31.26 2.48
N ALA A 82 -1.19 -31.88 2.20
CA ALA A 82 -0.88 -33.23 2.65
C ALA A 82 -0.68 -33.36 4.18
N ALA A 83 -0.40 -32.25 4.88
CA ALA A 83 -0.32 -32.21 6.34
C ALA A 83 -1.68 -31.98 7.03
N SER A 84 -2.73 -31.63 6.27
CA SER A 84 -4.04 -31.24 6.81
C SER A 84 -5.11 -32.33 6.71
N GLU A 85 -4.74 -33.59 6.51
CA GLU A 85 -5.63 -34.76 6.70
C GLU A 85 -5.98 -35.00 8.19
N VAL A 86 -6.22 -33.92 8.95
CA VAL A 86 -6.77 -33.99 10.29
C VAL A 86 -8.27 -33.74 10.16
N ARG A 87 -9.01 -34.86 10.19
CA ARG A 87 -10.47 -34.95 10.32
C ARG A 87 -11.01 -33.83 11.22
N PHE A 88 -11.83 -32.93 10.67
CA PHE A 88 -12.64 -32.01 11.46
C PHE A 88 -13.77 -32.80 12.16
N CYS A 89 -13.56 -33.22 13.40
CA CYS A 89 -14.68 -33.47 14.31
C CYS A 89 -15.16 -32.12 14.85
N LEU A 90 -16.24 -31.59 14.28
CA LEU A 90 -16.94 -30.44 14.86
C LEU A 90 -17.62 -30.87 16.16
N CYS A 91 -17.00 -30.58 17.30
CA CYS A 91 -17.70 -30.58 18.59
C CYS A 91 -18.14 -29.14 18.88
N HIS A 92 -19.38 -28.80 18.50
CA HIS A 92 -20.04 -27.59 18.98
C HIS A 92 -20.17 -27.70 20.52
N ARG A 93 -19.30 -27.02 21.29
CA ARG A 93 -19.71 -26.11 22.40
C ARG A 93 -18.63 -25.77 23.42
N HIS A 94 -17.47 -26.42 23.54
CA HIS A 94 -16.49 -26.00 24.56
C HIS A 94 -15.04 -25.95 24.07
N HIS A 95 -14.43 -24.79 24.28
CA HIS A 95 -13.09 -24.37 23.85
C HIS A 95 -11.98 -24.99 24.72
N LYS A 96 -11.96 -26.33 24.90
CA LYS A 96 -10.82 -27.05 25.49
C LYS A 96 -10.67 -28.47 24.93
N ILE A 97 -9.45 -28.82 24.55
CA ILE A 97 -9.02 -30.16 24.13
C ILE A 97 -8.69 -30.98 25.39
N GLN A 98 -9.26 -32.18 25.53
CA GLN A 98 -8.91 -33.16 26.55
C GLN A 98 -8.55 -34.49 25.87
N PRO A 99 -7.53 -35.23 26.33
CA PRO A 99 -6.90 -36.30 25.56
C PRO A 99 -7.61 -37.67 25.56
N ASN A 100 -8.87 -37.80 25.98
CA ASN A 100 -9.57 -39.11 26.00
C ASN A 100 -11.09 -38.99 25.79
N CYS A 101 -11.56 -38.93 24.53
CA CYS A 101 -12.98 -39.14 24.23
C CYS A 101 -13.14 -40.23 23.17
N ILE A 102 -13.77 -41.34 23.57
CA ILE A 102 -13.75 -42.65 22.89
C ILE A 102 -14.91 -42.87 21.90
N TYR A 103 -15.78 -41.90 21.65
CA TYR A 103 -16.92 -42.13 20.75
C TYR A 103 -16.70 -41.60 19.34
N CYS A 104 -16.17 -42.47 18.47
CA CYS A 104 -16.24 -42.36 17.02
C CYS A 104 -17.49 -43.10 16.54
N PHE A 105 -18.58 -42.39 16.22
CA PHE A 105 -19.68 -42.97 15.46
C PHE A 105 -19.46 -42.69 13.98
N ILE A 106 -19.28 -43.76 13.21
CA ILE A 106 -19.34 -43.76 11.75
C ILE A 106 -20.82 -43.60 11.38
N ALA A 107 -21.17 -42.54 10.65
CA ALA A 107 -22.46 -42.44 9.99
C ALA A 107 -22.29 -42.82 8.51
N ASN A 108 -23.13 -43.75 8.04
CA ASN A 108 -23.31 -44.12 6.63
C ASN A 108 -23.64 -42.90 5.77
#